data_AF-A0A5D2YKY5-F1
#
_entry.id   AF-A0A5D2YKY5-F1
#
_cell.length_a   1.000
_cell.length_b   1.000
_cell.length_c   1.000
_cell.angle_alpha   90.00
_cell.angle_beta   90.00
_cell.angle_gamma   90.00
#
_symmetry.space_group_name_H-M   'P 1'
#
loop_
_entity.id
_entity.type
_entity.pdbx_description
1 polymer ?
#
loop_
_entity_poly.entity_id
_entity_poly.type
_entity_poly.pdbx_seq_one_letter_code
_entity_poly.pdbx_strand_id
1 'polypeptide(L)'
;MEFQRIIFISFLFLLLGVDSSDFPMNDLITKLLGQPNVNFRQFARYIDVDENVASQSLFYYFVEAEKDPMTQPLTIWLTGGPGCSSVGDGFRSVGPFIFTKDAHALQTNFFFLEQSSDYNNGDDSTIFKSKDLYLAGSSFVGHFVPNLANALLDDNKQFEQSKFNLKGLVLGNPMLRKKLDDLARIDFFFSWEMINSSLYNEIKKECNANLTAFKTDAHNYSPQKLFDVFRAPFAENEQDLNLGKRMEGASFKYNEADKDLDMLLALQNLLQQSIPITIFSGDQDGIIPTMGTLQHLEKLAEELNIKLTKEETWSFNNKERGLKYEFGDLLKFLTVKGGNHHVTSSRPSQAFSIFKIFAINWMH
;
A
#
# COMPACT_ATOMS: atom_id res chain seq x y z
N MET A 1 -15.28 -22.63 -28.48
CA MET A 1 -13.97 -21.96 -28.50
C MET A 1 -13.73 -21.44 -27.09
N GLU A 2 -13.55 -22.33 -26.13
CA GLU A 2 -12.23 -22.79 -25.65
C GLU A 2 -11.27 -21.62 -25.36
N PHE A 3 -11.37 -21.09 -24.15
CA PHE A 3 -10.26 -20.46 -23.43
C PHE A 3 -10.06 -21.24 -22.12
N GLN A 4 -9.76 -22.54 -22.27
CA GLN A 4 -9.03 -23.30 -21.25
C GLN A 4 -7.56 -23.28 -21.66
N ARG A 5 -6.73 -22.54 -20.91
CA ARG A 5 -5.26 -22.66 -20.74
C ARG A 5 -4.67 -21.32 -20.28
N ILE A 6 -4.97 -20.95 -19.04
CA ILE A 6 -3.96 -20.32 -18.19
C ILE A 6 -3.70 -21.36 -17.10
N ILE A 7 -2.45 -21.79 -17.02
CA ILE A 7 -1.98 -22.81 -16.11
C ILE A 7 -2.09 -22.26 -14.70
N PHE A 8 -3.22 -22.54 -14.06
CA PHE A 8 -3.48 -22.38 -12.63
C PHE A 8 -3.03 -23.68 -11.93
N ILE A 9 -1.75 -24.01 -12.08
CA ILE A 9 -1.11 -25.19 -11.45
C ILE A 9 0.13 -24.69 -10.71
N SER A 10 -0.09 -24.06 -9.55
CA SER A 10 0.88 -23.98 -8.44
C SER A 10 0.34 -23.31 -7.16
N PHE A 11 -0.99 -23.20 -6.98
CA PHE A 11 -1.59 -22.90 -5.66
C PHE A 11 -2.21 -24.15 -5.01
N LEU A 12 -1.72 -25.32 -5.41
CA LEU A 12 -2.19 -26.62 -4.91
C LEU A 12 -1.08 -27.31 -4.12
N PHE A 13 -0.40 -26.63 -3.18
CA PHE A 13 0.44 -27.26 -2.14
C PHE A 13 0.80 -26.26 -1.01
N LEU A 14 -0.19 -25.57 -0.45
CA LEU A 14 -0.09 -25.01 0.92
C LEU A 14 -0.56 -26.04 1.98
N LEU A 15 -0.55 -27.31 1.60
CA LEU A 15 -0.82 -28.47 2.44
C LEU A 15 0.37 -29.42 2.32
N LEU A 16 1.28 -29.37 3.29
CA LEU A 16 1.78 -30.51 4.08
C LEU A 16 3.13 -30.12 4.70
N GLY A 17 3.09 -29.73 5.98
CA GLY A 17 4.27 -29.73 6.85
C GLY A 17 5.23 -28.56 6.66
N VAL A 18 4.81 -27.35 7.04
CA VAL A 18 5.79 -26.45 7.66
C VAL A 18 6.12 -27.10 8.99
N ASP A 19 7.25 -27.81 9.05
CA ASP A 19 7.89 -28.11 10.31
C ASP A 19 7.99 -26.78 11.06
N SER A 20 7.42 -26.77 12.26
CA SER A 20 7.42 -25.70 13.24
C SER A 20 8.73 -24.92 13.22
N SER A 21 8.75 -23.76 12.57
CA SER A 21 9.76 -22.75 12.88
C SER A 21 9.02 -21.53 13.37
N ASP A 22 9.10 -21.32 14.68
CA ASP A 22 9.07 -20.01 15.34
C ASP A 22 9.73 -18.92 14.49
N PHE A 23 9.65 -17.63 14.83
CA PHE A 23 10.77 -16.76 14.44
C PHE A 23 12.03 -17.39 15.05
N PRO A 24 12.91 -18.06 14.28
CA PRO A 24 14.11 -18.62 14.87
C PRO A 24 14.88 -17.42 15.45
N MET A 25 15.43 -17.56 16.66
CA MET A 25 16.31 -16.53 17.22
C MET A 25 17.47 -16.16 16.27
N ASN A 26 17.73 -17.00 15.25
CA ASN A 26 18.64 -16.73 14.15
C ASN A 26 18.24 -15.52 13.28
N ASP A 27 16.96 -15.14 13.23
CA ASP A 27 16.46 -13.99 12.47
C ASP A 27 16.44 -12.69 13.30
N LEU A 28 16.72 -12.78 14.60
CA LEU A 28 16.73 -11.65 15.52
C LEU A 28 17.89 -10.69 15.19
N ILE A 29 17.55 -9.44 14.91
CA ILE A 29 18.52 -8.37 14.76
C ILE A 29 18.84 -7.80 16.15
N THR A 30 20.01 -8.14 16.67
CA THR A 30 20.48 -7.65 17.99
C THR A 30 20.66 -6.12 18.00
N LYS A 31 21.34 -5.57 16.98
CA LYS A 31 21.54 -4.14 16.83
C LYS A 31 21.90 -3.78 15.39
N LEU A 32 21.14 -2.89 14.75
CA LEU A 32 21.52 -2.27 13.47
C LEU A 32 22.66 -1.27 13.68
N LEU A 33 23.50 -1.11 12.66
CA LEU A 33 24.56 -0.11 12.67
C LEU A 33 23.95 1.30 12.82
N GLY A 34 24.44 2.07 13.79
CA GLY A 34 23.95 3.42 14.04
C GLY A 34 22.58 3.51 14.71
N GLN A 35 21.96 2.40 15.14
CA GLN A 35 20.66 2.48 15.83
C GLN A 35 20.76 3.04 17.26
N PRO A 36 19.78 3.84 17.68
CA PRO A 36 19.61 4.21 19.08
C PRO A 36 19.18 2.98 19.92
N ASN A 37 19.24 3.11 21.24
CA ASN A 37 18.73 2.05 22.13
C ASN A 37 17.20 1.99 22.03
N VAL A 38 16.68 0.77 21.88
CA VAL A 38 15.25 0.48 21.78
C VAL A 38 14.89 -0.70 22.66
N ASN A 39 13.61 -0.80 23.02
CA ASN A 39 13.09 -1.85 23.92
C ASN A 39 12.16 -2.85 23.20
N PHE A 40 12.13 -2.82 21.87
CA PHE A 40 11.40 -3.79 21.04
C PHE A 40 12.38 -4.73 20.33
N ARG A 41 11.90 -5.92 19.95
CA ARG A 41 12.68 -6.82 19.09
C ARG A 41 12.42 -6.52 17.62
N GLN A 42 13.37 -6.90 16.79
CA GLN A 42 13.34 -6.70 15.34
C GLN A 42 13.95 -7.91 14.66
N PHE A 43 13.37 -8.30 13.53
CA PHE A 43 13.68 -9.53 12.82
C PHE A 43 13.78 -9.24 11.33
N ALA A 44 14.64 -9.97 10.63
CA ALA A 44 14.65 -9.94 9.17
C ALA A 44 15.03 -11.30 8.59
N ARG A 45 14.32 -11.70 7.52
CA ARG A 45 14.59 -12.95 6.80
C ARG A 45 13.99 -12.94 5.40
N TYR A 46 14.47 -13.87 4.58
CA TYR A 46 13.85 -14.28 3.33
C TYR A 46 12.86 -15.43 3.56
N ILE A 47 11.65 -15.27 3.03
CA ILE A 47 10.60 -16.28 2.97
C ILE A 47 10.50 -16.74 1.52
N ASP A 48 10.61 -18.04 1.27
CA ASP A 48 10.44 -18.59 -0.07
C ASP A 48 8.94 -18.60 -0.45
N VAL A 49 8.62 -18.13 -1.64
CA VAL A 49 7.24 -17.99 -2.15
C VAL A 49 6.74 -19.29 -2.77
N ASP A 50 7.66 -20.06 -3.36
CA ASP A 50 7.39 -21.38 -3.92
C ASP A 50 8.63 -22.26 -3.69
N GLU A 51 8.50 -23.30 -2.86
CA GLU A 51 9.58 -24.24 -2.56
C GLU A 51 10.09 -24.97 -3.81
N ASN A 52 9.26 -25.05 -4.87
CA ASN A 52 9.61 -25.69 -6.13
C ASN A 52 10.33 -24.74 -7.11
N VAL A 53 10.39 -23.45 -6.80
CA VAL A 53 11.09 -22.44 -7.60
C VAL A 53 12.18 -21.80 -6.74
N ALA A 54 13.38 -22.38 -6.82
CA ALA A 54 14.57 -22.08 -6.01
C ALA A 54 15.10 -20.62 -6.07
N SER A 55 14.35 -19.66 -6.61
CA SER A 55 14.76 -18.27 -6.78
C SER A 55 13.65 -17.23 -6.55
N GLN A 56 12.50 -17.60 -5.99
CA GLN A 56 11.46 -16.62 -5.61
C GLN A 56 11.34 -16.54 -4.09
N SER A 57 12.04 -15.57 -3.49
CA SER A 57 11.97 -15.31 -2.04
C SER A 57 11.61 -13.84 -1.80
N LEU A 58 10.76 -13.60 -0.81
CA LEU A 58 10.42 -12.27 -0.29
C LEU A 58 11.28 -11.97 0.94
N PHE A 59 11.92 -10.82 0.96
CA PHE A 59 12.58 -10.31 2.15
C PHE A 59 11.59 -9.52 3.01
N TYR A 60 11.56 -9.79 4.31
CA TYR A 60 10.82 -8.97 5.27
C TYR A 60 11.76 -8.39 6.32
N TYR A 61 11.37 -7.21 6.83
CA TYR A 61 11.89 -6.61 8.05
C TYR A 61 10.69 -6.35 8.96
N PHE A 62 10.71 -6.94 10.15
CA PHE A 62 9.61 -6.97 11.10
C PHE A 62 10.07 -6.39 12.43
N VAL A 63 9.26 -5.54 13.04
CA VAL A 63 9.54 -4.95 14.35
C VAL A 63 8.35 -5.11 15.26
N GLU A 64 8.61 -5.45 16.51
CA GLU A 64 7.55 -5.59 17.50
C GLU A 64 7.08 -4.23 18.02
N ALA A 65 5.88 -4.20 18.56
CA ALA A 65 5.36 -3.07 19.30
C ALA A 65 6.17 -2.86 20.57
N GLU A 66 6.35 -1.60 20.96
CA GLU A 66 7.09 -1.26 22.17
C GLU A 66 6.33 -1.67 23.44
N LYS A 67 5.00 -1.70 23.36
CA LYS A 67 4.11 -1.99 24.47
C LYS A 67 3.16 -3.12 24.12
N ASP A 68 3.11 -4.11 25.00
CA ASP A 68 2.17 -5.23 24.94
C ASP A 68 2.09 -5.88 23.54
N PRO A 69 3.23 -6.29 22.95
CA PRO A 69 3.26 -6.74 21.56
C PRO A 69 2.38 -7.96 21.30
N MET A 70 2.10 -8.76 22.34
CA MET A 70 1.18 -9.90 22.29
C MET A 70 -0.29 -9.51 22.08
N THR A 71 -0.69 -8.25 22.30
CA THR A 71 -2.09 -7.81 22.17
C THR A 71 -2.32 -6.82 21.03
N GLN A 72 -1.25 -6.32 20.42
CA GLN A 72 -1.37 -5.40 19.30
C GLN A 72 -1.88 -6.12 18.04
N PRO A 73 -2.40 -5.38 17.04
CA PRO A 73 -2.66 -5.93 15.71
C PRO A 73 -1.36 -6.11 14.90
N LEU A 74 -1.42 -6.94 13.87
CA LEU A 74 -0.38 -7.08 12.86
C LEU A 74 -0.68 -6.14 11.69
N THR A 75 0.28 -5.31 11.30
CA THR A 75 0.17 -4.45 10.11
C THR A 75 1.23 -4.81 9.08
N ILE A 76 0.80 -5.22 7.89
CA ILE A 76 1.71 -5.41 6.76
C ILE A 76 1.76 -4.12 5.96
N TRP A 77 2.95 -3.52 5.85
CA TRP A 77 3.19 -2.35 5.00
C TRP A 77 3.83 -2.76 3.67
N LEU A 78 3.18 -2.38 2.58
CA LEU A 78 3.70 -2.53 1.22
C LEU A 78 3.96 -1.16 0.60
N THR A 79 4.98 -1.07 -0.25
CA THR A 79 5.27 0.14 -1.03
C THR A 79 5.01 -0.12 -2.51
N GLY A 80 4.59 0.93 -3.22
CA GLY A 80 4.23 0.86 -4.63
C GLY A 80 5.42 0.89 -5.60
N GLY A 81 5.35 1.75 -6.61
CA GLY A 81 6.27 1.78 -7.75
C GLY A 81 5.52 1.49 -9.06
N PRO A 82 5.51 0.24 -9.56
CA PRO A 82 5.85 -1.01 -8.88
C PRO A 82 7.35 -1.31 -8.84
N GLY A 83 7.80 -2.11 -7.85
CA GLY A 83 9.19 -2.54 -7.69
C GLY A 83 10.01 -1.76 -6.65
N CYS A 84 9.40 -0.80 -5.96
CA CYS A 84 10.07 -0.08 -4.87
C CYS A 84 10.11 -0.94 -3.59
N SER A 85 11.20 -0.81 -2.83
CA SER A 85 11.40 -1.59 -1.60
C SER A 85 10.57 -1.05 -0.43
N SER A 86 9.73 -1.90 0.17
CA SER A 86 9.03 -1.59 1.43
C SER A 86 10.01 -1.38 2.60
N VAL A 87 11.18 -2.00 2.56
CA VAL A 87 12.23 -1.79 3.57
C VAL A 87 12.80 -0.38 3.46
N GLY A 88 13.06 0.08 2.24
CA GLY A 88 13.50 1.45 1.99
C GLY A 88 12.50 2.48 2.51
N ASP A 89 11.21 2.29 2.24
CA ASP A 89 10.15 3.15 2.78
C ASP A 89 10.03 3.04 4.31
N GLY A 90 10.26 1.84 4.86
CA GLY A 90 10.39 1.61 6.30
C GLY A 90 11.43 2.52 6.95
N PHE A 91 12.65 2.57 6.40
CA PHE A 91 13.72 3.44 6.91
C PHE A 91 13.60 4.92 6.50
N ARG A 92 12.58 5.28 5.73
CA ARG A 92 12.32 6.65 5.26
C ARG A 92 11.11 7.30 5.94
N SER A 93 10.12 6.50 6.30
CA SER A 93 8.80 7.05 6.67
C SER A 93 8.08 6.28 7.78
N VAL A 94 7.82 4.98 7.62
CA VAL A 94 6.87 4.23 8.46
C VAL A 94 7.49 3.27 9.46
N GLY A 95 8.78 2.96 9.33
CA GLY A 95 9.51 2.08 10.23
C GLY A 95 10.05 2.81 11.46
N PRO A 96 10.54 2.07 12.47
CA PRO A 96 10.93 2.61 13.77
C PRO A 96 12.17 3.48 13.74
N PHE A 97 12.91 3.43 12.63
CA PHE A 97 14.13 4.20 12.42
C PHE A 97 14.03 4.97 11.12
N ILE A 98 14.56 6.19 11.14
CA ILE A 98 14.84 6.95 9.92
C ILE A 98 16.31 7.36 9.90
N PHE A 99 16.86 7.58 8.71
CA PHE A 99 18.24 8.05 8.56
C PHE A 99 18.42 9.44 9.17
N THR A 100 19.59 9.68 9.77
CA THR A 100 20.03 11.05 10.10
C THR A 100 20.25 11.85 8.82
N LYS A 101 20.26 13.18 8.92
CA LYS A 101 20.41 14.07 7.76
C LYS A 101 21.69 13.85 6.95
N ASP A 102 22.75 13.37 7.61
CA ASP A 102 24.04 13.05 7.01
C ASP A 102 24.17 11.56 6.64
N ALA A 103 23.11 10.77 6.82
CA ALA A 103 23.04 9.33 6.51
C ALA A 103 24.08 8.44 7.22
N HIS A 104 24.78 8.95 8.24
CA HIS A 104 25.77 8.17 8.99
C HIS A 104 25.20 7.37 10.17
N ALA A 105 23.96 7.62 10.56
CA ALA A 105 23.31 6.93 11.66
C ALA A 105 21.79 6.81 11.45
N LEU A 106 21.13 6.10 12.38
CA LEU A 106 19.69 6.02 12.49
C LEU A 106 19.23 6.84 13.69
N GLN A 107 18.02 7.39 13.58
CA GLN A 107 17.33 8.04 14.68
C GLN A 107 15.93 7.42 14.84
N THR A 108 15.41 7.41 16.07
CA THR A 108 14.07 6.88 16.34
C THR A 108 13.03 7.69 15.58
N ASN A 109 12.13 6.99 14.89
CA ASN A 109 10.93 7.55 14.32
C ASN A 109 9.82 7.50 15.37
N PHE A 110 9.27 8.64 15.78
CA PHE A 110 8.17 8.68 16.75
C PHE A 110 6.80 8.37 16.13
N PHE A 111 6.74 8.20 14.81
CA PHE A 111 5.51 8.02 14.02
C PHE A 111 5.55 6.73 13.20
N PHE A 112 6.11 5.66 13.77
CA PHE A 112 6.22 4.37 13.09
C PHE A 112 5.03 3.45 13.33
N LEU A 113 4.80 2.53 12.39
CA LEU A 113 3.81 1.49 12.51
C LEU A 113 4.38 0.33 13.32
N GLU A 114 3.96 0.24 14.57
CA GLU A 114 4.24 -0.87 15.49
C GLU A 114 3.47 -2.13 15.06
N GLN A 115 4.08 -3.31 15.23
CA GLN A 115 3.44 -4.58 14.86
C GLN A 115 3.45 -5.57 16.03
N SER A 116 2.41 -6.38 16.15
CA SER A 116 2.32 -7.40 17.19
C SER A 116 3.34 -8.51 17.05
N SER A 117 3.79 -9.09 18.16
CA SER A 117 4.56 -10.32 18.18
C SER A 117 3.92 -11.37 19.04
N ASP A 118 4.16 -12.64 18.70
CA ASP A 118 3.78 -13.77 19.54
C ASP A 118 4.94 -14.76 19.64
N TYR A 119 5.78 -14.57 20.66
CA TYR A 119 6.85 -15.52 20.98
C TYR A 119 6.52 -16.25 22.28
N ASN A 120 5.94 -17.44 22.16
CA ASN A 120 5.89 -18.43 23.23
C ASN A 120 6.72 -19.64 22.79
N ASN A 121 7.56 -20.17 23.69
CA ASN A 121 8.57 -21.24 23.44
C ASN A 121 7.96 -22.61 23.06
N GLY A 122 7.19 -22.68 21.98
CA GLY A 122 6.62 -23.93 21.50
C GLY A 122 5.62 -23.68 20.38
N ASP A 123 6.07 -23.99 19.17
CA ASP A 123 5.27 -24.48 18.04
C ASP A 123 3.88 -23.86 17.89
N ASP A 124 3.77 -22.73 17.21
CA ASP A 124 2.52 -22.40 16.51
C ASP A 124 2.67 -21.25 15.48
N SER A 125 2.99 -21.58 14.21
CA SER A 125 2.82 -20.65 13.08
C SER A 125 1.35 -20.17 12.90
N THR A 126 0.43 -20.81 13.61
CA THR A 126 -1.01 -20.58 13.66
C THR A 126 -1.40 -19.33 14.47
N ILE A 127 -0.50 -18.79 15.29
CA ILE A 127 -0.82 -17.67 16.19
C ILE A 127 -0.88 -16.31 15.46
N PHE A 128 -0.02 -16.03 14.48
CA PHE A 128 -0.12 -14.80 13.66
C PHE A 128 -1.40 -14.73 12.84
N LYS A 129 -1.99 -15.89 12.48
CA LYS A 129 -3.24 -15.96 11.73
C LYS A 129 -4.44 -15.50 12.57
N SER A 130 -4.37 -15.67 13.89
CA SER A 130 -5.40 -15.24 14.84
C SER A 130 -5.40 -13.73 15.12
N LYS A 131 -4.27 -13.05 14.86
CA LYS A 131 -4.13 -11.61 15.10
C LYS A 131 -5.02 -10.80 14.17
N ASP A 132 -5.55 -9.71 14.70
CA ASP A 132 -6.16 -8.66 13.90
C ASP A 132 -5.14 -8.16 12.86
N LEU A 133 -5.42 -8.42 11.59
CA LEU A 133 -4.53 -8.13 10.47
C LEU A 133 -5.01 -6.89 9.71
N TYR A 134 -4.12 -5.92 9.54
CA TYR A 134 -4.32 -4.76 8.67
C TYR A 134 -3.32 -4.77 7.53
N LEU A 135 -3.80 -4.47 6.32
CA LEU A 135 -2.96 -4.29 5.16
C LEU A 135 -2.87 -2.82 4.80
N ALA A 136 -1.65 -2.31 4.70
CA ALA A 136 -1.41 -0.90 4.49
C ALA A 136 -0.32 -0.66 3.44
N GLY A 137 -0.30 0.55 2.88
CA GLY A 137 0.75 0.95 1.97
C GLY A 137 0.41 2.21 1.20
N SER A 138 1.22 2.53 0.20
CA SER A 138 1.01 3.72 -0.63
C SER A 138 1.30 3.54 -2.12
N SER A 139 0.77 4.44 -2.97
CA SER A 139 1.02 4.47 -4.42
C SER A 139 0.43 3.26 -5.16
N PHE A 140 1.22 2.51 -5.94
CA PHE A 140 0.81 1.29 -6.67
C PHE A 140 0.23 0.18 -5.75
N VAL A 141 0.31 0.33 -4.43
CA VAL A 141 -0.38 -0.51 -3.43
C VAL A 141 -1.88 -0.54 -3.61
N GLY A 142 -2.48 0.47 -4.24
CA GLY A 142 -3.90 0.41 -4.67
C GLY A 142 -4.22 -0.79 -5.57
N HIS A 143 -3.21 -1.39 -6.23
CA HIS A 143 -3.33 -2.64 -6.97
C HIS A 143 -3.01 -3.85 -6.10
N PHE A 144 -1.91 -3.81 -5.34
CA PHE A 144 -1.41 -4.98 -4.60
C PHE A 144 -2.26 -5.35 -3.40
N VAL A 145 -2.58 -4.37 -2.54
CA VAL A 145 -3.22 -4.64 -1.25
C VAL A 145 -4.66 -5.14 -1.41
N PRO A 146 -5.52 -4.56 -2.26
CA PRO A 146 -6.86 -5.09 -2.46
C PRO A 146 -6.88 -6.51 -3.02
N ASN A 147 -5.96 -6.83 -3.94
CA ASN A 147 -5.87 -8.18 -4.50
C ASN A 147 -5.35 -9.19 -3.47
N LEU A 148 -4.32 -8.83 -2.69
CA LEU A 148 -3.84 -9.65 -1.58
C LEU A 148 -4.94 -9.89 -0.54
N ALA A 149 -5.68 -8.85 -0.17
CA ALA A 149 -6.80 -8.95 0.77
C ALA A 149 -7.86 -9.93 0.29
N ASN A 150 -8.29 -9.83 -0.98
CA ASN A 150 -9.27 -10.76 -1.54
C ASN A 150 -8.74 -12.20 -1.57
N ALA A 151 -7.46 -12.41 -1.94
CA ALA A 151 -6.86 -13.73 -1.93
C ALA A 151 -6.84 -14.36 -0.53
N LEU A 152 -6.52 -13.58 0.51
CA LEU A 152 -6.58 -14.05 1.91
C LEU A 152 -8.00 -14.44 2.32
N LEU A 153 -9.02 -13.68 1.91
CA LEU A 153 -10.41 -14.01 2.21
C LEU A 153 -10.90 -15.24 1.44
N ASP A 154 -10.44 -15.44 0.22
CA ASP A 154 -10.77 -16.64 -0.56
C ASP A 154 -10.09 -17.88 0.02
N ASP A 155 -8.86 -17.76 0.52
CA ASP A 155 -8.17 -18.81 1.26
C ASP A 155 -8.93 -19.18 2.56
N ASN A 156 -9.39 -18.16 3.31
CA ASN A 156 -10.21 -18.34 4.51
C ASN A 156 -11.54 -19.10 4.26
N LYS A 157 -12.07 -19.07 3.03
CA LYS A 157 -13.26 -19.85 2.64
C LYS A 157 -12.93 -21.31 2.36
N GLN A 158 -11.71 -21.59 1.92
CA GLN A 158 -11.27 -22.92 1.52
C GLN A 158 -10.71 -23.74 2.71
N PHE A 159 -10.06 -23.09 3.67
CA PHE A 159 -9.38 -23.78 4.77
C PHE A 159 -9.84 -23.29 6.15
N GLU A 160 -10.43 -24.18 6.95
CA GLU A 160 -10.97 -23.82 8.28
C GLU A 160 -9.89 -23.69 9.37
N GLN A 161 -8.78 -24.42 9.25
CA GLN A 161 -7.77 -24.53 10.31
C GLN A 161 -6.71 -23.41 10.28
N SER A 162 -6.87 -22.38 9.44
CA SER A 162 -5.82 -21.39 9.20
C SER A 162 -6.34 -20.03 8.68
N LYS A 163 -7.45 -19.53 9.25
CA LYS A 163 -8.05 -18.27 8.79
C LYS A 163 -7.26 -17.05 9.26
N PHE A 164 -6.97 -16.14 8.33
CA PHE A 164 -6.46 -14.81 8.63
C PHE A 164 -7.58 -13.88 9.11
N ASN A 165 -7.39 -13.23 10.25
CA ASN A 165 -8.35 -12.29 10.80
C ASN A 165 -8.16 -10.87 10.22
N LEU A 166 -8.40 -10.70 8.92
CA LEU A 166 -8.30 -9.42 8.21
C LEU A 166 -9.35 -8.42 8.74
N LYS A 167 -8.88 -7.29 9.26
CA LYS A 167 -9.71 -6.23 9.87
C LYS A 167 -9.89 -5.00 9.02
N GLY A 168 -9.01 -4.72 8.06
CA GLY A 168 -9.16 -3.55 7.20
C GLY A 168 -7.95 -3.19 6.37
N LEU A 169 -8.15 -2.23 5.48
CA LEU A 169 -7.14 -1.69 4.58
C LEU A 169 -6.87 -0.22 4.88
N VAL A 170 -5.60 0.20 4.75
CA VAL A 170 -5.19 1.61 4.86
C VAL A 170 -4.29 2.00 3.70
N LEU A 171 -4.82 2.80 2.77
CA LEU A 171 -4.14 3.08 1.51
C LEU A 171 -3.81 4.57 1.37
N GLY A 172 -2.53 4.90 1.26
CA GLY A 172 -2.03 6.26 1.08
C GLY A 172 -1.82 6.59 -0.39
N ASN A 173 -2.46 7.62 -0.93
CA ASN A 173 -2.41 7.98 -2.36
C ASN A 173 -2.50 6.73 -3.27
N PRO A 174 -3.54 5.89 -3.18
CA PRO A 174 -3.57 4.65 -3.93
C PRO A 174 -3.85 4.90 -5.41
N MET A 175 -3.06 4.32 -6.30
CA MET A 175 -3.42 4.26 -7.71
C MET A 175 -4.48 3.19 -7.88
N LEU A 176 -5.66 3.55 -8.38
CA LEU A 176 -6.76 2.60 -8.55
C LEU A 176 -7.07 2.37 -10.02
N ARG A 177 -7.03 3.43 -10.83
CA ARG A 177 -7.31 3.36 -12.27
C ARG A 177 -6.37 4.32 -12.99
N LYS A 178 -5.17 3.82 -13.31
CA LYS A 178 -4.04 4.61 -13.82
C LYS A 178 -4.41 5.64 -14.88
N LYS A 179 -5.21 5.25 -15.89
CA LYS A 179 -5.61 6.16 -16.97
C LYS A 179 -6.45 7.34 -16.49
N LEU A 180 -7.32 7.11 -15.52
CA LEU A 180 -8.16 8.17 -14.95
C LEU A 180 -7.35 8.99 -13.93
N ASP A 181 -6.46 8.35 -13.17
CA ASP A 181 -5.50 9.04 -12.29
C ASP A 181 -4.57 9.98 -13.11
N ASP A 182 -4.13 9.55 -14.31
CA ASP A 182 -3.33 10.37 -15.23
C ASP A 182 -4.13 11.58 -15.79
N LEU A 183 -5.45 11.46 -15.95
CA LEU A 183 -6.31 12.59 -16.33
C LEU A 183 -6.53 13.56 -15.17
N ALA A 184 -6.70 13.04 -13.96
CA ALA A 184 -6.77 13.84 -12.75
C ALA A 184 -5.46 14.63 -12.52
N ARG A 185 -4.30 14.08 -12.91
CA ARG A 185 -3.02 14.80 -12.93
C ARG A 185 -3.03 16.03 -13.84
N ILE A 186 -3.64 15.95 -15.02
CA ILE A 186 -3.76 17.09 -15.93
C ILE A 186 -4.65 18.17 -15.30
N ASP A 187 -5.78 17.78 -14.71
CA ASP A 187 -6.69 18.68 -14.01
C ASP A 187 -5.99 19.35 -12.80
N PHE A 188 -5.18 18.59 -12.07
CA PHE A 188 -4.34 19.09 -10.98
C PHE A 188 -3.37 20.17 -11.48
N PHE A 189 -2.54 19.89 -12.50
CA PHE A 189 -1.58 20.88 -13.01
C PHE A 189 -2.25 22.15 -13.55
N PHE A 190 -3.42 22.02 -14.16
CA PHE A 190 -4.20 23.19 -14.59
C PHE A 190 -4.71 24.00 -13.39
N SER A 191 -5.26 23.35 -12.37
CA SER A 191 -5.74 24.03 -11.16
C SER A 191 -4.64 24.69 -10.33
N TRP A 192 -3.39 24.25 -10.50
CA TRP A 192 -2.18 24.84 -9.89
C TRP A 192 -1.51 25.87 -10.80
N GLU A 193 -2.15 26.27 -11.92
CA GLU A 193 -1.63 27.23 -12.89
C GLU A 193 -0.27 26.84 -13.51
N MET A 194 0.09 25.55 -13.44
CA MET A 194 1.34 25.04 -14.02
C MET A 194 1.24 24.86 -15.55
N ILE A 195 0.02 24.75 -16.08
CA ILE A 195 -0.27 24.73 -17.51
C ILE A 195 -1.36 25.75 -17.85
N ASN A 196 -1.27 26.35 -19.03
CA ASN A 196 -2.25 27.35 -19.47
C ASN A 196 -3.51 26.71 -20.09
N SER A 197 -4.57 27.51 -20.26
CA SER A 197 -5.86 27.05 -20.79
C SER A 197 -5.79 26.51 -22.22
N SER A 198 -4.89 27.02 -23.06
CA SER A 198 -4.71 26.51 -24.42
C SER A 198 -4.19 25.07 -24.40
N LEU A 199 -3.12 24.83 -23.64
CA LEU A 199 -2.50 23.51 -23.48
C LEU A 199 -3.46 22.52 -22.80
N TYR A 200 -4.15 22.97 -21.75
CA TYR A 200 -5.17 22.16 -21.07
C TYR A 200 -6.28 21.70 -22.02
N ASN A 201 -6.84 22.61 -22.81
CA ASN A 201 -7.90 22.29 -23.77
C ASN A 201 -7.42 21.37 -24.89
N GLU A 202 -6.18 21.52 -25.35
CA GLU A 202 -5.56 20.62 -26.33
C GLU A 202 -5.43 19.21 -25.77
N ILE A 203 -4.85 19.06 -24.58
CA ILE A 203 -4.70 17.76 -23.91
C ILE A 203 -6.08 17.11 -23.67
N LYS A 204 -7.06 17.84 -23.12
CA LYS A 204 -8.40 17.29 -22.87
C LYS A 204 -9.09 16.86 -24.16
N LYS A 205 -8.89 17.57 -25.27
CA LYS A 205 -9.45 17.19 -26.59
C LYS A 205 -8.85 15.88 -27.09
N GLU A 206 -7.53 15.72 -27.04
CA GLU A 206 -6.86 14.47 -27.44
C GLU A 206 -7.24 13.30 -26.52
N CYS A 207 -7.24 13.52 -25.21
CA CYS A 207 -7.59 12.51 -24.22
C CYS A 207 -9.05 12.07 -24.32
N ASN A 208 -10.02 12.98 -24.49
CA ASN A 208 -11.43 12.64 -24.61
C ASN A 208 -11.76 11.87 -25.89
N ALA A 209 -11.11 12.21 -27.01
CA ALA A 209 -11.23 11.44 -28.24
C ALA A 209 -10.79 9.98 -28.04
N ASN A 210 -9.70 9.79 -27.29
CA ASN A 210 -9.18 8.46 -26.95
C ASN A 210 -10.01 7.74 -25.87
N LEU A 211 -10.57 8.45 -24.87
CA LEU A 211 -11.47 7.88 -23.86
C LEU A 211 -12.79 7.37 -24.47
N THR A 212 -13.29 8.04 -25.49
CA THR A 212 -14.48 7.59 -26.23
C THR A 212 -14.17 6.31 -27.01
N ALA A 213 -12.93 6.16 -27.51
CA ALA A 213 -12.42 4.90 -28.09
C ALA A 213 -12.12 3.81 -27.03
N PHE A 214 -11.80 4.19 -25.78
CA PHE A 214 -11.63 3.25 -24.66
C PHE A 214 -12.93 2.56 -24.24
N LYS A 215 -14.10 3.18 -24.48
CA LYS A 215 -15.39 2.50 -24.29
C LYS A 215 -15.62 1.36 -25.29
N THR A 216 -14.81 1.28 -26.35
CA THR A 216 -15.00 0.31 -27.43
C THR A 216 -13.85 -0.70 -27.59
N ASP A 217 -12.63 -0.43 -27.12
CA ASP A 217 -11.50 -1.38 -27.25
C ASP A 217 -10.54 -1.35 -26.05
N ALA A 218 -10.47 -2.46 -25.31
CA ALA A 218 -9.60 -2.63 -24.13
C ALA A 218 -8.13 -2.94 -24.46
N HIS A 219 -7.71 -2.89 -25.72
CA HIS A 219 -6.36 -3.31 -26.14
C HIS A 219 -5.80 -2.44 -27.26
N ASN A 220 -5.38 -1.20 -26.98
CA ASN A 220 -4.21 -0.57 -27.61
C ASN A 220 -4.06 0.88 -27.16
N TYR A 221 -2.99 1.16 -26.41
CA TYR A 221 -2.51 2.53 -26.20
C TYR A 221 -1.00 2.58 -26.36
N SER A 222 -0.50 3.58 -27.10
CA SER A 222 0.93 3.89 -27.22
C SER A 222 1.26 5.09 -26.32
N PRO A 223 2.04 4.92 -25.24
CA PRO A 223 2.25 5.96 -24.23
C PRO A 223 3.19 7.12 -24.62
N GLN A 224 3.88 7.05 -25.75
CA GLN A 224 5.09 7.85 -25.99
C GLN A 224 4.88 9.38 -26.01
N LYS A 225 3.71 9.89 -26.45
CA LYS A 225 3.47 11.35 -26.48
C LYS A 225 3.24 11.99 -25.10
N LEU A 226 2.69 11.25 -24.13
CA LEU A 226 2.41 11.76 -22.78
C LEU A 226 3.66 11.71 -21.89
N PHE A 227 4.53 10.72 -22.13
CA PHE A 227 5.83 10.57 -21.47
C PHE A 227 6.84 11.68 -21.83
N ASP A 228 6.75 12.25 -23.03
CA ASP A 228 7.69 13.29 -23.47
C ASP A 228 7.40 14.67 -22.87
N VAL A 229 6.19 14.92 -22.37
CA VAL A 229 5.79 16.21 -21.76
C VAL A 229 6.25 16.34 -20.29
N PHE A 230 6.39 15.23 -19.56
CA PHE A 230 6.60 15.25 -18.09
C PHE A 230 7.92 14.63 -17.62
N ARG A 231 8.93 14.50 -18.49
CA ARG A 231 10.25 13.98 -18.10
C ARG A 231 10.98 14.94 -17.15
N ALA A 232 10.85 14.71 -15.84
CA ALA A 232 11.82 15.13 -14.84
C ALA A 232 12.50 13.88 -14.23
N PRO A 233 13.81 13.95 -13.93
CA PRO A 233 14.61 12.77 -13.57
C PRO A 233 14.35 12.37 -12.11
N PHE A 234 13.54 11.33 -11.89
CA PHE A 234 13.60 10.55 -10.66
C PHE A 234 14.44 9.31 -10.93
N ALA A 235 15.76 9.48 -10.85
CA ALA A 235 16.68 8.38 -10.65
C ALA A 235 16.96 8.34 -9.14
N GLU A 236 16.31 7.43 -8.41
CA GLU A 236 16.74 7.11 -7.05
C GLU A 236 17.94 6.15 -7.17
N ASN A 237 19.11 6.64 -6.73
CA ASN A 237 20.32 5.84 -6.58
C ASN A 237 20.16 4.96 -5.34
N GLU A 238 19.80 3.69 -5.50
CA GLU A 238 19.89 2.68 -4.44
C GLU A 238 21.30 2.08 -4.41
N GLN A 239 22.24 2.80 -3.80
CA GLN A 239 23.52 2.23 -3.37
C GLN A 239 23.88 2.86 -2.03
N ASP A 240 23.31 2.36 -0.92
CA ASP A 240 23.85 2.56 0.43
C ASP A 240 23.16 1.67 1.49
N LEU A 241 22.94 0.40 1.17
CA LEU A 241 22.73 -0.63 2.17
C LEU A 241 23.67 -1.78 1.84
N ASN A 242 24.67 -2.01 2.69
CA ASN A 242 25.62 -3.12 2.65
C ASN A 242 24.90 -4.49 2.89
N LEU A 243 23.81 -4.74 2.17
CA LEU A 243 23.08 -6.01 2.11
C LEU A 243 23.76 -6.83 1.01
N GLY A 244 24.56 -7.82 1.42
CA GLY A 244 25.43 -8.57 0.52
C GLY A 244 24.75 -9.08 -0.75
N LYS A 245 25.32 -8.77 -1.92
CA LYS A 245 25.38 -9.50 -3.20
C LYS A 245 24.21 -10.43 -3.62
N ARG A 246 22.97 -10.14 -3.23
CA ARG A 246 21.77 -10.82 -3.76
C ARG A 246 20.65 -9.86 -4.20
N MET A 247 20.84 -8.55 -4.03
CA MET A 247 19.92 -7.51 -4.53
C MET A 247 20.22 -7.06 -5.97
N GLU A 248 21.25 -7.59 -6.62
CA GLU A 248 21.45 -7.43 -8.06
C GLU A 248 20.69 -8.56 -8.80
N GLY A 249 19.59 -8.22 -9.46
CA GLY A 249 19.11 -9.03 -10.59
C GLY A 249 17.62 -9.39 -10.68
N ALA A 250 16.78 -9.07 -9.70
CA ALA A 250 15.33 -9.24 -9.87
C ALA A 250 14.73 -8.02 -10.57
N SER A 251 15.01 -7.85 -11.87
CA SER A 251 14.15 -7.00 -12.70
C SER A 251 12.79 -7.69 -12.84
N PHE A 252 11.89 -7.50 -11.88
CA PHE A 252 10.50 -7.89 -12.03
C PHE A 252 9.95 -7.13 -13.24
N LYS A 253 9.80 -7.83 -14.37
CA LYS A 253 9.18 -7.27 -15.56
C LYS A 253 7.67 -7.28 -15.32
N TYR A 254 7.17 -6.20 -14.74
CA TYR A 254 5.73 -5.97 -14.63
C TYR A 254 5.11 -5.97 -16.02
N ASN A 255 3.98 -6.65 -16.17
CA ASN A 255 3.21 -6.55 -17.39
C ASN A 255 2.55 -5.17 -17.42
N GLU A 256 2.76 -4.40 -18.49
CA GLU A 256 2.15 -3.07 -18.62
C GLU A 256 0.62 -3.14 -18.59
N ALA A 257 0.03 -4.27 -19.02
CA ALA A 257 -1.42 -4.47 -18.93
C ALA A 257 -1.93 -4.51 -17.48
N ASP A 258 -1.12 -5.00 -16.53
CA ASP A 258 -1.52 -5.09 -15.12
C ASP A 258 -1.66 -3.69 -14.50
N LYS A 259 -0.87 -2.71 -14.98
CA LYS A 259 -0.94 -1.32 -14.53
C LYS A 259 -2.24 -0.62 -14.95
N ASP A 260 -2.91 -1.14 -15.98
CA ASP A 260 -4.15 -0.59 -16.51
C ASP A 260 -5.41 -1.25 -15.92
N LEU A 261 -5.26 -2.17 -14.95
CA LEU A 261 -6.39 -2.82 -14.28
C LEU A 261 -7.26 -1.81 -13.53
N ASP A 262 -8.57 -2.06 -13.57
CA ASP A 262 -9.55 -1.34 -12.77
C ASP A 262 -9.67 -1.99 -11.40
N MET A 263 -9.21 -1.29 -10.36
CA MET A 263 -9.21 -1.79 -8.99
C MET A 263 -10.52 -1.58 -8.23
N LEU A 264 -11.54 -0.93 -8.82
CA LEU A 264 -12.80 -0.71 -8.11
C LEU A 264 -13.49 -2.02 -7.77
N LEU A 265 -13.46 -3.02 -8.65
CA LEU A 265 -14.04 -4.33 -8.37
C LEU A 265 -13.37 -5.03 -7.18
N ALA A 266 -12.05 -4.90 -7.04
CA ALA A 266 -11.33 -5.48 -5.91
C ALA A 266 -11.72 -4.80 -4.59
N LEU A 267 -11.88 -3.47 -4.57
CA LEU A 267 -12.38 -2.73 -3.41
C LEU A 267 -13.85 -3.07 -3.12
N GLN A 268 -14.67 -3.22 -4.16
CA GLN A 268 -16.07 -3.59 -4.06
C GLN A 268 -16.25 -4.93 -3.35
N ASN A 269 -15.49 -5.95 -3.77
CA ASN A 269 -15.51 -7.28 -3.16
C ASN A 269 -15.15 -7.26 -1.67
N LEU A 270 -14.23 -6.38 -1.26
CA LEU A 270 -13.83 -6.24 0.14
C LEU A 270 -14.92 -5.56 0.97
N LEU A 271 -15.51 -4.47 0.47
CA LEU A 271 -16.61 -3.77 1.14
C LEU A 271 -17.84 -4.66 1.30
N GLN A 272 -18.18 -5.47 0.29
CA GLN A 272 -19.28 -6.45 0.35
C GLN A 272 -19.02 -7.56 1.38
N GLN A 273 -17.75 -7.87 1.66
CA GLN A 273 -17.34 -8.78 2.73
C GLN A 273 -17.16 -8.08 4.08
N SER A 274 -17.68 -6.85 4.23
CA SER A 274 -17.60 -6.04 5.45
C SER A 274 -16.17 -5.71 5.90
N ILE A 275 -15.22 -5.69 4.97
CA ILE A 275 -13.86 -5.24 5.26
C ILE A 275 -13.77 -3.71 5.08
N PRO A 276 -13.48 -2.95 6.14
CA PRO A 276 -13.37 -1.50 6.04
C PRO A 276 -12.11 -1.08 5.30
N ILE A 277 -12.23 0.03 4.57
CA ILE A 277 -11.18 0.62 3.75
C ILE A 277 -11.04 2.10 4.11
N THR A 278 -9.87 2.48 4.59
CA THR A 278 -9.51 3.88 4.82
C THR A 278 -8.48 4.32 3.80
N ILE A 279 -8.79 5.36 3.05
CA ILE A 279 -7.89 5.96 2.07
C ILE A 279 -7.49 7.35 2.55
N PHE A 280 -6.22 7.71 2.41
CA PHE A 280 -5.76 9.06 2.67
C PHE A 280 -4.88 9.56 1.54
N SER A 281 -5.10 10.80 1.09
CA SER A 281 -4.32 11.37 0.00
C SER A 281 -3.79 12.77 0.32
N GLY A 282 -2.54 13.04 -0.02
CA GLY A 282 -1.91 14.34 0.15
C GLY A 282 -2.43 15.35 -0.87
N ASP A 283 -2.82 16.55 -0.42
CA ASP A 283 -3.36 17.58 -1.33
C ASP A 283 -2.31 18.24 -2.25
N GLN A 284 -1.03 17.92 -2.06
CA GLN A 284 0.08 18.33 -2.93
C GLN A 284 0.62 17.16 -3.76
N ASP A 285 -0.05 16.01 -3.78
CA ASP A 285 0.33 14.90 -4.64
C ASP A 285 -0.03 15.19 -6.10
N GLY A 286 0.98 15.49 -6.92
CA GLY A 286 0.84 15.62 -8.37
C GLY A 286 0.89 14.30 -9.13
N ILE A 287 1.22 13.18 -8.47
CA ILE A 287 1.25 11.84 -9.10
C ILE A 287 -0.14 11.23 -9.06
N ILE A 288 -0.77 11.18 -7.89
CA ILE A 288 -2.12 10.62 -7.69
C ILE A 288 -2.97 11.66 -6.95
N PRO A 289 -3.51 12.63 -7.68
CA PRO A 289 -4.13 13.78 -7.03
C PRO A 289 -5.46 13.44 -6.33
N THR A 290 -5.75 14.13 -5.22
CA THR A 290 -6.88 13.86 -4.33
C THR A 290 -8.25 13.81 -5.02
N MET A 291 -8.48 14.67 -6.02
CA MET A 291 -9.76 14.70 -6.74
C MET A 291 -9.97 13.46 -7.63
N GLY A 292 -8.90 12.88 -8.18
CA GLY A 292 -8.96 11.63 -8.95
C GLY A 292 -9.35 10.47 -8.04
N THR A 293 -8.70 10.37 -6.88
CA THR A 293 -9.07 9.41 -5.84
C THR A 293 -10.54 9.60 -5.42
N LEU A 294 -10.98 10.82 -5.11
CA LEU A 294 -12.37 11.08 -4.71
C LEU A 294 -13.38 10.64 -5.78
N GLN A 295 -13.14 10.98 -7.05
CA GLN A 295 -14.00 10.55 -8.17
C GLN A 295 -14.09 9.02 -8.28
N HIS A 296 -13.01 8.31 -7.96
CA HIS A 296 -13.00 6.84 -7.94
C HIS A 296 -13.87 6.29 -6.82
N LEU A 297 -13.83 6.92 -5.64
CA LEU A 297 -14.62 6.50 -4.48
C LEU A 297 -16.10 6.87 -4.60
N GLU A 298 -16.42 8.02 -5.20
CA GLU A 298 -17.80 8.40 -5.54
C GLU A 298 -18.40 7.39 -6.54
N LYS A 299 -17.62 6.97 -7.55
CA LYS A 299 -18.04 5.96 -8.51
C LYS A 299 -18.28 4.60 -7.86
N LEU A 300 -17.37 4.15 -6.98
CA LEU A 300 -17.52 2.92 -6.23
C LEU A 300 -18.74 2.96 -5.30
N ALA A 301 -18.97 4.09 -4.62
CA ALA A 301 -20.11 4.30 -3.75
C ALA A 301 -21.43 4.27 -4.55
N GLU A 302 -21.48 4.88 -5.73
CA GLU A 302 -22.61 4.80 -6.66
C GLU A 302 -22.92 3.35 -7.04
N GLU A 303 -21.92 2.57 -7.44
CA GLU A 303 -22.07 1.16 -7.86
C GLU A 303 -22.52 0.24 -6.72
N LEU A 304 -22.15 0.57 -5.48
CA LEU A 304 -22.58 -0.12 -4.27
C LEU A 304 -23.88 0.43 -3.66
N ASN A 305 -24.45 1.50 -4.24
CA ASN A 305 -25.58 2.24 -3.66
C ASN A 305 -25.33 2.69 -2.20
N ILE A 306 -24.09 3.09 -1.89
CA ILE A 306 -23.67 3.65 -0.61
C ILE A 306 -23.71 5.18 -0.71
N LYS A 307 -24.30 5.84 0.29
CA LYS A 307 -24.39 7.31 0.33
C LYS A 307 -23.19 7.90 1.07
N LEU A 308 -22.79 9.09 0.64
CA LEU A 308 -21.94 9.97 1.45
C LEU A 308 -22.70 10.35 2.72
N THR A 309 -22.25 9.84 3.87
CA THR A 309 -22.86 10.07 5.19
C THR A 309 -22.23 11.26 5.89
N LYS A 310 -20.97 11.59 5.59
CA LYS A 310 -20.26 12.71 6.20
C LYS A 310 -19.28 13.36 5.24
N GLU A 311 -19.25 14.69 5.24
CA GLU A 311 -18.20 15.52 4.65
C GLU A 311 -17.85 16.63 5.64
N GLU A 312 -16.67 16.57 6.23
CA GLU A 312 -16.26 17.54 7.25
C GLU A 312 -14.75 17.77 7.26
N THR A 313 -14.32 18.90 7.82
CA THR A 313 -12.91 19.12 8.14
C THR A 313 -12.49 18.21 9.29
N TRP A 314 -11.40 17.47 9.12
CA TRP A 314 -10.76 16.77 10.23
C TRP A 314 -9.61 17.60 10.80
N SER A 315 -9.43 17.52 12.11
CA SER A 315 -8.42 18.27 12.83
C SER A 315 -7.55 17.35 13.70
N PHE A 316 -6.31 17.77 13.90
CA PHE A 316 -5.35 17.09 14.76
C PHE A 316 -4.48 18.14 15.46
N ASN A 317 -4.40 18.06 16.79
CA ASN A 317 -3.78 19.07 17.65
C ASN A 317 -4.35 20.49 17.42
N ASN A 318 -5.68 20.62 17.43
CA ASN A 318 -6.43 21.88 17.26
C ASN A 318 -6.12 22.64 15.95
N LYS A 319 -5.68 21.91 14.92
CA LYS A 319 -5.41 22.47 13.58
C LYS A 319 -6.10 21.62 12.54
N GLU A 320 -6.75 22.28 11.60
CA GLU A 320 -7.33 21.63 10.42
C GLU A 320 -6.24 20.93 9.61
N ARG A 321 -6.51 19.67 9.27
CA ARG A 321 -5.56 18.81 8.54
C ARG A 321 -6.07 18.36 7.18
N GLY A 322 -7.31 18.65 6.84
CA GLY A 322 -7.90 18.35 5.54
C GLY A 322 -9.38 18.05 5.67
N LEU A 323 -9.95 17.46 4.63
CA LEU A 323 -11.34 17.04 4.55
C LEU A 323 -11.43 15.54 4.78
N LYS A 324 -12.54 15.10 5.36
CA LYS A 324 -12.90 13.71 5.57
C LYS A 324 -14.24 13.45 4.94
N TYR A 325 -14.31 12.37 4.18
CA TYR A 325 -15.49 11.84 3.52
C TYR A 325 -15.77 10.44 4.08
N GLU A 326 -17.00 10.19 4.50
CA GLU A 326 -17.46 8.88 4.96
C GLU A 326 -18.57 8.40 4.03
N PHE A 327 -18.37 7.24 3.39
CA PHE A 327 -19.34 6.57 2.53
C PHE A 327 -19.86 5.35 3.29
N GLY A 328 -21.02 5.53 3.92
CA GLY A 328 -21.51 4.57 4.92
C GLY A 328 -20.52 4.43 6.07
N ASP A 329 -20.44 3.23 6.65
CA ASP A 329 -19.52 2.96 7.77
C ASP A 329 -18.14 2.52 7.27
N LEU A 330 -18.09 1.75 6.18
CA LEU A 330 -16.93 0.95 5.77
C LEU A 330 -15.91 1.66 4.87
N LEU A 331 -16.27 2.73 4.17
CA LEU A 331 -15.37 3.43 3.24
C LEU A 331 -15.13 4.86 3.71
N LYS A 332 -13.87 5.17 4.02
CA LYS A 332 -13.44 6.49 4.51
C LYS A 332 -12.36 7.05 3.61
N PHE A 333 -12.44 8.35 3.30
CA PHE A 333 -11.42 9.07 2.56
C PHE A 333 -11.01 10.35 3.28
N LEU A 334 -9.71 10.58 3.42
CA LEU A 334 -9.15 11.76 4.06
C LEU A 334 -8.18 12.48 3.13
N THR A 335 -8.35 13.78 2.92
CA THR A 335 -7.29 14.61 2.36
C THR A 335 -6.33 15.03 3.46
N VAL A 336 -5.04 15.14 3.13
CA VAL A 336 -3.99 15.53 4.08
C VAL A 336 -3.32 16.80 3.59
N LYS A 337 -3.62 17.90 4.29
CA LYS A 337 -3.17 19.24 3.99
C LYS A 337 -1.65 19.35 4.05
N GLY A 338 -1.08 19.79 2.93
CA GLY A 338 0.35 19.91 2.70
C GLY A 338 1.07 18.56 2.55
N GLY A 339 0.35 17.45 2.39
CA GLY A 339 0.92 16.13 2.15
C GLY A 339 1.25 15.95 0.67
N ASN A 340 2.40 15.35 0.38
CA ASN A 340 2.80 14.97 -0.98
C ASN A 340 2.49 13.49 -1.26
N HIS A 341 3.06 12.93 -2.34
CA HIS A 341 2.90 11.51 -2.69
C HIS A 341 3.27 10.53 -1.57
N HIS A 342 4.24 10.88 -0.72
CA HIS A 342 4.62 10.11 0.46
C HIS A 342 4.15 10.84 1.72
N VAL A 343 2.84 10.80 1.98
CA VAL A 343 2.23 11.49 3.14
C VAL A 343 2.87 11.05 4.46
N THR A 344 3.26 9.78 4.58
CA THR A 344 3.96 9.23 5.76
C THR A 344 5.30 9.91 6.03
N SER A 345 5.98 10.44 5.01
CA SER A 345 7.24 11.18 5.15
C SER A 345 7.03 12.69 5.23
N SER A 346 6.12 13.26 4.42
CA SER A 346 5.89 14.71 4.39
C SER A 346 5.03 15.22 5.56
N ARG A 347 4.15 14.38 6.09
CA ARG A 347 3.20 14.68 7.17
C ARG A 347 3.10 13.50 8.16
N PRO A 348 4.21 13.07 8.78
CA PRO A 348 4.28 11.84 9.58
C PRO A 348 3.30 11.86 10.76
N SER A 349 3.18 12.99 11.45
CA SER A 349 2.24 13.11 12.58
C SER A 349 0.77 12.97 12.16
N GLN A 350 0.42 13.47 10.98
CA GLN A 350 -0.92 13.37 10.42
C GLN A 350 -1.19 11.95 9.94
N ALA A 351 -0.26 11.33 9.20
CA ALA A 351 -0.37 9.96 8.74
C ALA A 351 -0.55 9.00 9.92
N PHE A 352 0.30 9.11 10.94
CA PHE A 352 0.20 8.30 12.15
C PHE A 352 -1.11 8.49 12.91
N SER A 353 -1.61 9.72 12.99
CA SER A 353 -2.95 9.98 13.55
C SER A 353 -4.05 9.29 12.74
N ILE A 354 -3.91 9.22 11.41
CA ILE A 354 -4.88 8.52 10.56
C ILE A 354 -4.87 7.02 10.87
N PHE A 355 -3.68 6.42 10.96
CA PHE A 355 -3.51 5.02 11.34
C PHE A 355 -4.15 4.72 12.70
N LYS A 356 -3.87 5.53 13.73
CA LYS A 356 -4.44 5.31 15.06
C LYS A 356 -5.95 5.48 15.10
N ILE A 357 -6.47 6.58 14.57
CA ILE A 357 -7.87 6.97 14.79
C ILE A 357 -8.82 6.29 13.81
N PHE A 358 -8.44 6.13 12.54
CA PHE A 358 -9.37 5.72 11.49
C PHE A 358 -9.12 4.31 10.98
N ALA A 359 -7.89 3.81 11.10
CA ALA A 359 -7.55 2.46 10.66
C ALA A 359 -7.57 1.42 11.79
N ILE A 360 -7.09 1.74 12.99
CA ILE A 360 -6.88 0.74 14.05
C ILE A 360 -7.96 0.82 15.16
N ASN A 361 -8.61 1.98 15.34
CA ASN A 361 -9.70 2.14 16.31
C ASN A 361 -11.07 1.59 15.84
N TRP A 362 -11.10 0.56 14.98
CA TRP A 362 -12.31 -0.24 14.73
C TRP A 362 -12.68 -1.16 15.92
N MET A 363 -12.11 -0.90 17.11
CA MET A 363 -12.20 -1.73 18.31
C MET A 363 -13.31 -1.33 19.29
N HIS A 364 -14.32 -0.57 18.89
CA HIS A 364 -15.48 -0.31 19.76
C HIS A 364 -16.82 -0.46 19.04
#